data_AF-A0A938LLK7-F1
#
_entry.id   AF-A0A938LLK7-F1
#
_cell.length_a   1.000
_cell.length_b   1.000
_cell.length_c   1.000
_cell.angle_alpha   90.00
_cell.angle_beta   90.00
_cell.angle_gamma   90.00
#
_symmetry.space_group_name_H-M   'P 1'
#
loop_
_entity.id
_entity.type
_entity.pdbx_description
1 polymer ?
#
loop_
_entity_poly.entity_id
_entity_poly.type
_entity_poly.pdbx_seq_one_letter_code
_entity_poly.pdbx_strand_id
1 'polypeptide(L)'
;MDDVTASFAVWADRITNTAGRQVEFHLFWYNFTGSTLASASGPTNGNGTTAWTYAEHVWRDGVDYTGPWSKFDASISFDTNAAGTPGGWNFGTGAPASNQIDFRSVVVHEVGHPLGFMPTYYSGSDLWGLCWGTAFDPSASAGYRGLTQWDQNLRDDAGNRPAKQSTGTPGNFNQLDNPVWFTGANAVAYYGGNVPVYAPTTYSGGSSLSHLDETLLPNALMSPFVSQGQVVRQPTRLEWEILKDLGWSVLTTKTWTRGAGTLSWADAANWGPDGAPDATWDVVLGGAGLADGDTIDLAGNQSVNVLAIDGGVGFTLGGASGTLTIVKGNLTRTAAAWGVQTISRPVALGSNAVWDIAGDGQLAVSGVVSGSGRSIEKRGAGALLLSGANTYSGPTAIKAGTLIVGRNAPSGSAGALGNATSAVTLGDTSGTADAALLIGGTYTVGRNIAVQAGGSGWLALVPYVICICGYSRLSLILAVSVVNCQSTDFWSALRPEYQCSASDRKAGTSGIRRSRHCWVKTL
;
A
#
# COMPACT_ATOMS: atom_id res chain seq x y z
N MET A 1 14.06 26.01 -14.38
CA MET A 1 13.64 26.35 -13.00
C MET A 1 12.38 25.58 -12.62
N ASP A 2 11.34 25.57 -13.46
CA ASP A 2 10.11 24.82 -13.17
C ASP A 2 10.34 23.32 -12.89
N ASP A 3 11.22 22.64 -13.64
CA ASP A 3 11.55 21.23 -13.38
C ASP A 3 12.24 21.01 -12.02
N VAL A 4 13.10 21.95 -11.62
CA VAL A 4 13.80 21.93 -10.33
C VAL A 4 12.78 22.14 -9.21
N THR A 5 11.95 23.18 -9.32
CA THR A 5 10.86 23.44 -8.35
C THR A 5 9.94 22.22 -8.22
N ALA A 6 9.53 21.63 -9.35
CA ALA A 6 8.69 20.43 -9.36
C ALA A 6 9.41 19.19 -8.80
N SER A 7 10.74 19.18 -8.74
CA SER A 7 11.52 18.12 -8.09
C SER A 7 11.54 18.28 -6.58
N PHE A 8 11.71 19.51 -6.09
CA PHE A 8 11.65 19.81 -4.65
C PHE A 8 10.25 19.61 -4.07
N ALA A 9 9.21 19.93 -4.84
CA ALA A 9 7.82 19.73 -4.44
C ALA A 9 7.53 18.26 -4.08
N VAL A 10 8.12 17.29 -4.81
CA VAL A 10 7.95 15.85 -4.53
C VAL A 10 8.28 15.49 -3.08
N TRP A 11 9.31 16.11 -2.52
CA TRP A 11 9.72 15.92 -1.14
C TRP A 11 8.90 16.76 -0.17
N ALA A 12 8.70 18.04 -0.49
CA ALA A 12 7.99 18.99 0.38
C ALA A 12 6.51 18.65 0.59
N ASP A 13 5.88 18.05 -0.42
CA ASP A 13 4.48 17.63 -0.42
C ASP A 13 4.22 16.41 0.47
N ARG A 14 5.27 15.67 0.86
CA ARG A 14 5.15 14.42 1.64
C ARG A 14 5.76 14.49 3.02
N ILE A 15 6.79 15.31 3.20
CA ILE A 15 7.47 15.46 4.48
C ILE A 15 6.76 16.54 5.28
N THR A 16 6.33 16.19 6.49
CA THR A 16 5.52 17.08 7.36
C THR A 16 6.24 17.58 8.59
N ASN A 17 7.49 17.18 8.83
CA ASN A 17 8.28 17.90 9.82
C ASN A 17 8.42 19.35 9.35
N THR A 18 8.01 20.32 10.17
CA THR A 18 8.57 21.67 10.05
C THR A 18 8.46 22.42 11.37
N ALA A 19 9.59 22.95 11.84
CA ALA A 19 9.64 24.26 12.52
C ALA A 19 11.06 24.87 12.42
N GLY A 20 11.40 25.50 11.28
CA GLY A 20 12.69 26.19 11.05
C GLY A 20 12.59 27.16 9.86
N ARG A 21 13.72 27.67 9.35
CA ARG A 21 13.74 28.37 8.04
C ARG A 21 13.57 27.37 6.89
N GLN A 22 13.27 27.86 5.68
CA GLN A 22 13.30 27.00 4.49
C GLN A 22 14.72 26.47 4.26
N VAL A 23 14.84 25.20 3.84
CA VAL A 23 16.12 24.61 3.47
C VAL A 23 16.63 25.26 2.19
N GLU A 24 17.86 25.75 2.24
CA GLU A 24 18.51 26.42 1.12
C GLU A 24 19.40 25.43 0.34
N PHE A 25 18.98 25.12 -0.89
CA PHE A 25 19.76 24.30 -1.82
C PHE A 25 20.47 25.16 -2.86
N HIS A 26 21.78 24.98 -2.99
CA HIS A 26 22.56 25.64 -4.05
C HIS A 26 22.85 24.65 -5.18
N LEU A 27 22.53 25.06 -6.40
CA LEU A 27 22.63 24.21 -7.59
C LEU A 27 23.74 24.73 -8.50
N PHE A 28 24.63 23.84 -8.92
CA PHE A 28 25.78 24.18 -9.74
C PHE A 28 25.86 23.31 -10.98
N TRP A 29 26.45 23.86 -12.05
CA TRP A 29 26.93 23.09 -13.17
C TRP A 29 28.42 22.79 -12.97
N TYR A 30 28.79 21.54 -13.15
CA TYR A 30 30.16 21.06 -13.05
C TYR A 30 30.49 20.15 -14.24
N ASN A 31 31.76 20.03 -14.62
CA ASN A 31 32.18 19.14 -15.69
C ASN A 31 32.78 17.89 -15.04
N PHE A 32 31.94 16.88 -14.81
CA PHE A 32 32.40 15.63 -14.21
C PHE A 32 33.17 14.80 -15.24
N THR A 33 34.21 14.09 -14.78
CA THR A 33 34.89 13.09 -15.59
C THR A 33 34.22 11.73 -15.42
N GLY A 34 34.05 10.97 -16.50
CA GLY A 34 33.49 9.62 -16.43
C GLY A 34 31.98 9.60 -16.66
N SER A 35 31.25 8.84 -15.83
CA SER A 35 29.80 8.59 -15.97
C SER A 35 28.95 9.22 -14.85
N THR A 36 29.53 10.09 -14.03
CA THR A 36 28.81 10.76 -12.92
C THR A 36 27.90 11.84 -13.46
N LEU A 37 26.60 11.72 -13.21
CA LEU A 37 25.58 12.67 -13.68
C LEU A 37 25.39 13.85 -12.74
N ALA A 38 25.51 13.61 -11.44
CA ALA A 38 25.42 14.64 -10.42
C ALA A 38 26.07 14.16 -9.10
N SER A 39 26.21 15.09 -8.17
CA SER A 39 26.62 14.82 -6.81
C SER A 39 26.00 15.86 -5.87
N ALA A 40 25.29 15.36 -4.87
CA ALA A 40 24.81 16.16 -3.75
C ALA A 40 25.75 16.07 -2.54
N SER A 41 25.83 17.17 -1.81
CA SER A 41 26.52 17.24 -0.52
C SER A 41 25.78 18.17 0.43
N GLY A 42 25.97 17.96 1.73
CA GLY A 42 25.48 18.87 2.75
C GLY A 42 26.48 18.93 3.89
N PRO A 43 26.71 20.10 4.52
CA PRO A 43 27.38 20.15 5.80
C PRO A 43 26.64 19.24 6.78
N THR A 44 27.38 18.54 7.63
CA THR A 44 26.81 17.63 8.63
C THR A 44 27.15 18.11 10.02
N ASN A 45 26.23 17.98 10.97
CA ASN A 45 26.49 18.15 12.39
C ASN A 45 26.23 16.86 13.16
N GLY A 46 26.99 16.64 14.24
CA GLY A 46 26.86 15.45 15.05
C GLY A 46 27.32 15.64 16.48
N ASN A 47 26.79 14.79 17.37
CA ASN A 47 27.03 14.87 18.81
C ASN A 47 28.17 13.95 19.30
N GLY A 48 28.96 13.40 18.39
CA GLY A 48 29.95 12.38 18.74
C GLY A 48 29.45 10.93 18.67
N THR A 49 28.18 10.68 18.38
CA THR A 49 27.64 9.32 18.14
C THR A 49 26.86 9.24 16.85
N THR A 50 26.02 10.24 16.63
CA THR A 50 25.16 10.38 15.46
C THR A 50 25.52 11.64 14.71
N ALA A 51 25.31 11.63 13.41
CA ALA A 51 25.49 12.78 12.53
C ALA A 51 24.27 12.93 11.61
N TRP A 52 23.94 14.17 11.29
CA TRP A 52 22.85 14.54 10.38
C TRP A 52 23.30 15.68 9.48
N THR A 53 22.71 15.80 8.31
CA THR A 53 22.95 16.95 7.44
C THR A 53 22.30 18.22 8.02
N TYR A 54 22.74 19.39 7.56
CA TYR A 54 22.08 20.64 7.89
C TYR A 54 20.64 20.68 7.38
N ALA A 55 20.38 20.11 6.19
CA ALA A 55 19.03 20.00 5.64
C ALA A 55 18.10 19.17 6.54
N GLU A 56 18.58 18.05 7.10
CA GLU A 56 17.84 17.28 8.10
C GLU A 56 17.56 18.14 9.33
N HIS A 57 18.56 18.81 9.89
CA HIS A 57 18.35 19.62 11.09
C HIS A 57 17.38 20.79 10.89
N VAL A 58 17.48 21.51 9.76
CA VAL A 58 16.61 22.65 9.45
C VAL A 58 15.17 22.19 9.25
N TRP A 59 14.96 21.14 8.45
CA TRP A 59 13.60 20.72 8.06
C TRP A 59 12.96 19.76 9.06
N ARG A 60 13.70 18.76 9.53
CA ARG A 60 13.21 17.72 10.44
C ARG A 60 13.11 18.21 11.88
N ASP A 61 14.19 18.82 12.37
CA ASP A 61 14.38 19.11 13.80
C ASP A 61 14.09 20.58 14.15
N GLY A 62 14.03 21.45 13.14
CA GLY A 62 13.82 22.89 13.33
C GLY A 62 15.04 23.65 13.84
N VAL A 63 16.23 23.05 13.73
CA VAL A 63 17.48 23.61 14.23
C VAL A 63 18.26 24.23 13.08
N ASP A 64 18.49 25.54 13.16
CA ASP A 64 19.27 26.27 12.18
C ASP A 64 20.72 26.43 12.64
N TYR A 65 21.66 25.94 11.83
CA TYR A 65 23.09 26.05 12.09
C TYR A 65 23.66 27.21 11.29
N THR A 66 24.21 28.19 12.00
CA THR A 66 25.00 29.26 11.40
C THR A 66 26.48 28.93 11.58
N GLY A 67 27.18 28.70 10.46
CA GLY A 67 28.61 28.44 10.41
C GLY A 67 29.29 29.28 9.32
N PRO A 68 30.60 29.11 9.08
CA PRO A 68 31.30 29.79 7.98
C PRO A 68 30.71 29.49 6.58
N TRP A 69 29.85 28.49 6.50
CA TRP A 69 29.10 28.05 5.32
C TRP A 69 27.61 28.43 5.37
N SER A 70 27.23 29.49 6.09
CA SER A 70 25.86 30.03 6.23
C SER A 70 25.19 30.52 4.93
N LYS A 71 25.64 30.01 3.78
CA LYS A 71 25.11 30.35 2.46
C LYS A 71 24.26 29.24 1.87
N PHE A 72 24.34 27.99 2.35
CA PHE A 72 23.45 26.90 1.91
C PHE A 72 23.42 25.75 2.93
N ASP A 73 22.32 25.00 2.96
CA ASP A 73 22.16 23.77 3.77
C ASP A 73 22.56 22.51 3.01
N ALA A 74 22.44 22.58 1.69
CA ALA A 74 22.80 21.52 0.77
C ALA A 74 23.26 22.13 -0.55
N SER A 75 24.15 21.42 -1.24
CA SER A 75 24.54 21.75 -2.59
C SER A 75 24.42 20.54 -3.50
N ILE A 76 24.04 20.79 -4.75
CA ILE A 76 23.96 19.76 -5.78
C ILE A 76 24.70 20.29 -7.00
N SER A 77 25.63 19.48 -7.52
CA SER A 77 26.34 19.77 -8.76
C SER A 77 25.88 18.79 -9.83
N PHE A 78 25.49 19.30 -10.99
CA PHE A 78 25.07 18.50 -12.14
C PHE A 78 26.13 18.54 -13.24
N ASP A 79 26.31 17.43 -13.94
CA ASP A 79 27.19 17.40 -15.09
C ASP A 79 26.67 18.28 -16.23
N THR A 80 27.54 19.10 -16.82
CA THR A 80 27.15 20.01 -17.90
C THR A 80 26.58 19.32 -19.15
N ASN A 81 26.93 18.05 -19.40
CA ASN A 81 26.61 17.36 -20.67
C ASN A 81 25.88 16.03 -20.47
N ALA A 82 25.43 15.70 -19.25
CA ALA A 82 24.92 14.38 -18.89
C ALA A 82 25.93 13.27 -19.24
N ALA A 83 27.11 13.34 -18.60
CA ALA A 83 28.23 12.40 -18.61
C ALA A 83 28.03 11.13 -19.47
N GLY A 84 28.69 11.09 -20.64
CA GLY A 84 28.72 9.91 -21.52
C GLY A 84 27.46 9.65 -22.35
N THR A 85 26.50 10.57 -22.39
CA THR A 85 25.19 10.36 -23.06
C THR A 85 25.07 11.14 -24.37
N PRO A 86 24.92 10.48 -25.55
CA PRO A 86 24.83 11.17 -26.84
C PRO A 86 23.65 12.13 -26.99
N GLY A 87 22.53 11.89 -26.30
CA GLY A 87 21.35 12.76 -26.34
C GLY A 87 21.34 13.87 -25.29
N GLY A 88 22.31 13.88 -24.37
CA GLY A 88 22.40 14.85 -23.29
C GLY A 88 21.21 14.83 -22.32
N TRP A 89 20.99 15.96 -21.66
CA TRP A 89 19.85 16.18 -20.77
C TRP A 89 18.55 16.37 -21.53
N ASN A 90 17.49 15.72 -21.05
CA ASN A 90 16.12 16.12 -21.32
C ASN A 90 15.69 17.13 -20.25
N PHE A 91 15.49 18.38 -20.66
CA PHE A 91 14.86 19.42 -19.86
C PHE A 91 13.38 19.54 -20.25
N GLY A 92 12.50 19.74 -19.28
CA GLY A 92 11.07 19.93 -19.48
C GLY A 92 10.18 18.82 -18.93
N THR A 93 8.87 19.03 -19.09
CA THR A 93 7.83 18.20 -18.47
C THR A 93 7.53 16.90 -19.20
N GLY A 94 7.88 16.82 -20.49
CA GLY A 94 7.68 15.63 -21.34
C GLY A 94 8.58 14.45 -20.96
N ALA A 95 8.35 13.31 -21.61
CA ALA A 95 9.23 12.15 -21.47
C ALA A 95 10.54 12.36 -22.26
N PRO A 96 11.70 11.89 -21.74
CA PRO A 96 12.95 11.89 -22.48
C PRO A 96 12.88 11.01 -23.73
N ALA A 97 13.63 11.36 -24.78
CA ALA A 97 13.89 10.43 -25.86
C ALA A 97 14.75 9.26 -25.36
N SER A 98 14.77 8.14 -26.08
CA SER A 98 15.45 6.90 -25.67
C SER A 98 16.97 7.03 -25.49
N ASN A 99 17.58 8.12 -25.96
CA ASN A 99 19.00 8.42 -25.84
C ASN A 99 19.32 9.61 -24.90
N GLN A 100 18.32 10.14 -24.19
CA GLN A 100 18.48 11.27 -23.26
C GLN A 100 18.36 10.80 -21.81
N ILE A 101 19.01 11.54 -20.90
CA ILE A 101 18.80 11.38 -19.46
C ILE A 101 17.73 12.37 -18.99
N ASP A 102 16.77 11.89 -18.21
CA ASP A 102 15.77 12.76 -17.60
C ASP A 102 16.37 13.61 -16.49
N PHE A 103 16.50 14.93 -16.71
CA PHE A 103 17.11 15.83 -15.72
C PHE A 103 16.33 15.85 -14.42
N ARG A 104 14.99 15.82 -14.49
CA ARG A 104 14.13 15.84 -13.30
C ARG A 104 14.34 14.61 -12.41
N SER A 105 14.51 13.43 -13.00
CA SER A 105 14.81 12.21 -12.23
C SER A 105 16.10 12.35 -11.44
N VAL A 106 17.15 12.92 -12.05
CA VAL A 106 18.43 13.17 -11.35
C VAL A 106 18.27 14.23 -10.26
N VAL A 107 17.57 15.34 -10.51
CA VAL A 107 17.35 16.36 -9.46
C VAL A 107 16.60 15.77 -8.26
N VAL A 108 15.51 15.03 -8.48
CA VAL A 108 14.72 14.43 -7.39
C VAL A 108 15.56 13.44 -6.58
N HIS A 109 16.38 12.63 -7.26
CA HIS A 109 17.34 11.71 -6.64
C HIS A 109 18.33 12.46 -5.75
N GLU A 110 19.03 13.44 -6.29
CA GLU A 110 20.10 14.15 -5.59
C GLU A 110 19.59 14.92 -4.36
N VAL A 111 18.33 15.38 -4.38
CA VAL A 111 17.71 16.04 -3.21
C VAL A 111 17.62 15.10 -2.02
N GLY A 112 17.41 13.80 -2.22
CA GLY A 112 17.23 12.89 -1.09
C GLY A 112 18.53 12.53 -0.37
N HIS A 113 19.70 12.72 -0.96
CA HIS A 113 20.98 12.55 -0.25
C HIS A 113 21.09 13.51 0.94
N PRO A 114 20.93 14.84 0.78
CA PRO A 114 20.80 15.77 1.90
C PRO A 114 19.67 15.45 2.87
N LEU A 115 18.63 14.71 2.47
CA LEU A 115 17.56 14.28 3.38
C LEU A 115 17.91 13.03 4.20
N GLY A 116 19.13 12.50 4.07
CA GLY A 116 19.66 11.46 4.94
C GLY A 116 19.99 10.14 4.26
N PHE A 117 19.75 9.99 2.94
CA PHE A 117 20.30 8.88 2.14
C PHE A 117 21.81 9.06 1.92
N MET A 118 22.58 9.17 3.00
CA MET A 118 24.02 9.43 2.96
C MET A 118 24.75 8.53 3.95
N PRO A 119 25.76 7.77 3.49
CA PRO A 119 26.65 7.05 4.38
C PRO A 119 27.83 7.92 4.84
N THR A 120 28.44 7.56 5.97
CA THR A 120 29.68 8.22 6.46
C THR A 120 30.96 7.43 6.16
N TYR A 121 30.88 6.40 5.32
CA TYR A 121 32.02 5.58 4.94
C TYR A 121 32.97 6.33 4.01
N TYR A 122 34.26 6.33 4.37
CA TYR A 122 35.32 6.92 3.56
C TYR A 122 36.30 5.83 3.10
N SER A 123 36.36 5.59 1.79
CA SER A 123 37.15 4.51 1.20
C SER A 123 38.66 4.72 1.21
N GLY A 124 39.14 5.98 1.22
CA GLY A 124 40.58 6.27 1.12
C GLY A 124 41.39 5.88 2.36
N SER A 125 40.75 5.83 3.52
CA SER A 125 41.32 5.30 4.76
C SER A 125 40.49 4.18 5.36
N ASP A 126 39.46 3.76 4.62
CA ASP A 126 38.59 2.66 4.97
C ASP A 126 38.00 2.85 6.38
N LEU A 127 37.26 3.94 6.60
CA LEU A 127 36.82 4.37 7.95
C LEU A 127 35.37 4.83 7.96
N TRP A 128 34.64 4.45 9.02
CA TRP A 128 33.24 4.84 9.27
C TRP A 128 33.12 5.97 10.28
N GLY A 129 32.05 6.77 10.16
CA GLY A 129 31.80 7.89 11.07
C GLY A 129 32.91 8.94 11.09
N LEU A 130 33.72 8.95 10.03
CA LEU A 130 34.65 10.02 9.69
C LEU A 130 33.94 10.96 8.71
N CYS A 131 33.00 11.74 9.22
CA CYS A 131 32.52 12.90 8.50
C CYS A 131 33.59 14.00 8.60
N TRP A 132 34.44 14.10 7.56
CA TRP A 132 35.11 15.36 7.30
C TRP A 132 34.02 16.33 6.82
N GLY A 133 33.73 17.37 7.60
CA GLY A 133 33.09 18.54 6.99
C GLY A 133 33.93 18.99 5.79
N THR A 134 33.30 19.58 4.78
CA THR A 134 34.07 20.20 3.69
C THR A 134 35.06 21.20 4.30
N ALA A 135 36.28 21.22 3.77
CA ALA A 135 37.56 21.45 4.46
C ALA A 135 37.79 22.76 5.25
N PHE A 136 36.79 23.58 5.60
CA PHE A 136 37.01 24.88 6.26
C PHE A 136 35.93 25.30 7.28
N ASP A 137 35.53 24.42 8.22
CA ASP A 137 34.93 24.86 9.50
C ASP A 137 35.99 24.85 10.62
N PRO A 138 36.39 26.02 11.15
CA PRO A 138 37.43 26.15 12.18
C PRO A 138 36.94 25.93 13.62
N SER A 139 35.68 25.54 13.86
CA SER A 139 35.13 25.40 15.21
C SER A 139 35.23 23.98 15.80
N ALA A 140 36.46 23.67 16.20
CA ALA A 140 36.83 22.81 17.33
C ALA A 140 37.33 21.38 17.04
N SER A 141 38.51 21.17 17.61
CA SER A 141 39.32 19.98 17.81
C SER A 141 38.62 18.81 18.54
N ALA A 142 37.28 18.73 18.59
CA ALA A 142 36.53 17.62 19.20
C ALA A 142 35.04 17.51 18.75
N GLY A 143 34.66 17.93 17.53
CA GLY A 143 33.24 18.09 17.20
C GLY A 143 32.72 17.64 15.83
N TYR A 144 33.23 16.59 15.16
CA TYR A 144 32.53 15.95 14.01
C TYR A 144 32.94 14.49 13.83
N ARG A 145 32.31 13.56 14.57
CA ARG A 145 32.48 12.11 14.38
C ARG A 145 31.23 11.37 14.85
N GLY A 146 30.52 10.70 13.96
CA GLY A 146 29.27 9.98 14.26
C GLY A 146 28.75 9.27 13.01
N LEU A 147 27.79 8.38 13.16
CA LEU A 147 27.16 7.65 12.06
C LEU A 147 25.85 8.35 11.67
N THR A 148 25.52 8.40 10.38
CA THR A 148 24.18 8.89 9.96
C THR A 148 23.10 7.92 10.42
N GLN A 149 21.84 8.36 10.41
CA GLN A 149 20.74 7.43 10.68
C GLN A 149 20.66 6.32 9.61
N TRP A 150 21.12 6.60 8.39
CA TRP A 150 21.30 5.61 7.34
C TRP A 150 22.30 4.53 7.75
N ASP A 151 23.53 4.91 8.10
CA ASP A 151 24.58 3.99 8.56
C ASP A 151 24.13 3.10 9.72
N GLN A 152 23.43 3.71 10.69
CA GLN A 152 22.93 3.00 11.87
C GLN A 152 21.90 1.92 11.54
N ASN A 153 21.28 2.00 10.37
CA ASN A 153 20.33 1.03 9.84
C ASN A 153 20.97 0.05 8.82
N LEU A 154 22.27 0.16 8.52
CA LEU A 154 22.95 -0.79 7.65
C LEU A 154 23.41 -2.04 8.41
N ARG A 155 23.19 -3.21 7.81
CA ARG A 155 23.68 -4.50 8.32
C ARG A 155 24.29 -5.35 7.21
N ASP A 156 25.28 -6.16 7.55
CA ASP A 156 25.72 -7.27 6.72
C ASP A 156 24.91 -8.55 7.01
N ASP A 157 25.15 -9.65 6.28
CA ASP A 157 24.46 -10.94 6.53
C ASP A 157 24.73 -11.52 7.92
N ALA A 158 25.83 -11.14 8.57
CA ALA A 158 26.17 -11.56 9.91
C ALA A 158 25.48 -10.70 11.00
N GLY A 159 24.69 -9.69 10.60
CA GLY A 159 24.00 -8.77 11.49
C GLY A 159 24.91 -7.72 12.13
N ASN A 160 26.15 -7.58 11.66
CA ASN A 160 27.06 -6.53 12.08
C ASN A 160 26.58 -5.17 11.58
N ARG A 161 26.94 -4.10 12.29
CA ARG A 161 26.63 -2.72 11.92
C ARG A 161 27.90 -1.87 11.82
N PRO A 162 27.88 -0.79 11.02
CA PRO A 162 28.93 0.23 11.07
C PRO A 162 29.17 0.73 12.49
N ALA A 163 30.43 1.05 12.81
CA ALA A 163 30.83 1.65 14.09
C ALA A 163 31.65 2.92 13.85
N LYS A 164 31.52 3.90 14.75
CA LYS A 164 32.25 5.16 14.63
C LYS A 164 33.78 4.94 14.72
N GLN A 165 34.53 5.56 13.80
CA GLN A 165 35.99 5.46 13.67
C GLN A 165 36.54 4.04 13.50
N SER A 166 35.68 3.05 13.26
CA SER A 166 36.15 1.71 12.95
C SER A 166 36.63 1.68 11.50
N THR A 167 37.72 0.96 11.26
CA THR A 167 38.07 0.65 9.89
C THR A 167 36.99 -0.22 9.28
N GLY A 168 36.57 0.11 8.08
CA GLY A 168 35.69 -0.70 7.30
C GLY A 168 36.45 -1.72 6.49
N THR A 169 37.59 -2.29 6.90
CA THR A 169 38.08 -3.42 6.10
C THR A 169 37.15 -4.52 6.45
N PRO A 170 36.38 -5.01 5.50
CA PRO A 170 35.46 -5.99 5.92
C PRO A 170 36.10 -7.32 5.66
N GLY A 171 36.31 -8.06 6.75
CA GLY A 171 35.78 -9.42 6.74
C GLY A 171 34.25 -9.43 6.86
N ASN A 172 33.61 -8.27 7.13
CA ASN A 172 32.22 -8.08 7.58
C ASN A 172 31.45 -6.95 6.83
N PHE A 173 31.62 -6.76 5.50
CA PHE A 173 31.13 -5.68 4.58
C PHE A 173 31.91 -5.71 3.22
N ASN A 174 32.56 -6.85 2.85
CA ASN A 174 33.78 -6.86 2.03
C ASN A 174 33.48 -6.59 0.57
N GLN A 175 34.41 -5.91 -0.08
CA GLN A 175 34.54 -5.84 -1.53
C GLN A 175 34.69 -7.23 -2.22
N LEU A 176 34.78 -8.30 -1.44
CA LEU A 176 34.50 -9.67 -1.89
C LEU A 176 33.41 -10.30 -0.99
N ASP A 177 32.16 -10.20 -1.44
CA ASP A 177 30.98 -10.99 -1.06
C ASP A 177 30.49 -10.89 0.40
N ASN A 178 29.71 -9.84 0.70
CA ASN A 178 28.59 -9.95 1.62
C ASN A 178 27.48 -8.93 1.28
N PRO A 179 26.24 -9.35 1.02
CA PRO A 179 25.12 -8.43 0.85
C PRO A 179 25.00 -7.45 2.02
N VAL A 180 24.74 -6.19 1.69
CA VAL A 180 24.44 -5.15 2.66
C VAL A 180 22.95 -4.86 2.58
N TRP A 181 22.37 -4.70 3.76
CA TRP A 181 20.94 -4.46 3.90
C TRP A 181 20.67 -3.21 4.70
N PHE A 182 19.61 -2.52 4.32
CA PHE A 182 18.96 -1.56 5.18
C PHE A 182 17.92 -2.30 6.05
N THR A 183 18.00 -2.14 7.36
CA THR A 183 17.21 -2.88 8.35
C THR A 183 16.34 -1.97 9.22
N GLY A 184 15.97 -0.80 8.72
CA GLY A 184 15.00 0.07 9.38
C GLY A 184 13.64 -0.64 9.53
N ALA A 185 12.98 -0.41 10.66
CA ALA A 185 11.79 -1.18 11.05
C ALA A 185 10.61 -0.99 10.08
N ASN A 186 10.38 0.23 9.61
CA ASN A 186 9.29 0.55 8.68
C ASN A 186 9.57 -0.04 7.29
N ALA A 187 10.78 0.14 6.77
CA ALA A 187 11.19 -0.36 5.48
C ALA A 187 11.16 -1.90 5.44
N VAL A 188 11.66 -2.57 6.50
CA VAL A 188 11.60 -4.03 6.63
C VAL A 188 10.17 -4.53 6.70
N ALA A 189 9.31 -3.87 7.48
CA ALA A 189 7.90 -4.23 7.57
C ALA A 189 7.17 -4.09 6.23
N TYR A 190 7.51 -3.06 5.44
CA TYR A 190 6.92 -2.84 4.12
C TYR A 190 7.44 -3.81 3.05
N TYR A 191 8.76 -4.00 2.99
CA TYR A 191 9.42 -4.85 2.00
C TYR A 191 9.17 -6.34 2.27
N GLY A 192 8.94 -6.73 3.53
CA GLY A 192 8.77 -8.11 3.95
C GLY A 192 10.09 -8.81 4.29
N GLY A 193 11.15 -8.04 4.55
CA GLY A 193 12.50 -8.53 4.83
C GLY A 193 13.52 -7.39 4.83
N ASN A 194 14.79 -7.74 5.00
CA ASN A 194 15.91 -6.81 4.89
C ASN A 194 15.99 -6.22 3.47
N VAL A 195 16.19 -4.90 3.37
CA VAL A 195 16.11 -4.17 2.10
C VAL A 195 17.47 -4.13 1.39
N PRO A 196 17.59 -4.59 0.14
CA PRO A 196 18.86 -4.63 -0.59
C PRO A 196 19.50 -3.25 -0.78
N VAL A 197 20.79 -3.12 -0.43
CA VAL A 197 21.62 -1.93 -0.66
C VAL A 197 22.67 -2.25 -1.73
N TYR A 198 22.91 -1.29 -2.62
CA TYR A 198 23.94 -1.41 -3.64
C TYR A 198 25.35 -1.42 -3.02
N ALA A 199 25.93 -2.61 -2.95
CA ALA A 199 27.27 -2.87 -2.43
C ALA A 199 28.04 -3.78 -3.42
N PRO A 200 28.51 -3.24 -4.56
CA PRO A 200 29.26 -4.02 -5.55
C PRO A 200 30.59 -4.52 -5.00
N THR A 201 31.16 -5.54 -5.65
CA THR A 201 32.47 -6.10 -5.29
C THR A 201 33.55 -5.04 -5.29
N THR A 202 33.70 -4.27 -6.38
CA THR A 202 34.59 -3.10 -6.34
C THR A 202 33.84 -1.90 -5.79
N TYR A 203 34.31 -1.32 -4.69
CA TYR A 203 33.69 -0.13 -4.13
C TYR A 203 33.72 1.02 -5.14
N SER A 204 32.55 1.56 -5.44
CA SER A 204 32.35 2.70 -6.31
C SER A 204 32.08 3.93 -5.46
N GLY A 205 33.06 4.82 -5.36
CA GLY A 205 32.92 6.08 -4.62
C GLY A 205 31.71 6.87 -5.10
N GLY A 206 30.93 7.41 -4.15
CA GLY A 206 29.70 8.15 -4.41
C GLY A 206 28.46 7.28 -4.62
N SER A 207 28.61 5.98 -4.97
CA SER A 207 27.47 5.09 -5.22
C SER A 207 27.31 3.99 -4.18
N SER A 208 28.39 3.27 -3.86
CA SER A 208 28.34 2.13 -2.94
C SER A 208 27.83 2.56 -1.56
N LEU A 209 26.92 1.77 -1.00
CA LEU A 209 26.32 1.93 0.33
C LEU A 209 25.38 3.13 0.50
N SER A 210 25.29 4.05 -0.47
CA SER A 210 24.34 5.18 -0.44
C SER A 210 23.00 4.87 -1.11
N HIS A 211 22.92 3.76 -1.84
CA HIS A 211 21.84 3.48 -2.78
C HIS A 211 21.21 2.11 -2.56
N LEU A 212 20.00 1.93 -3.08
CA LEU A 212 19.30 0.66 -3.19
C LEU A 212 19.81 -0.15 -4.38
N ASP A 213 19.75 -1.48 -4.27
CA ASP A 213 20.22 -2.36 -5.34
C ASP A 213 19.22 -2.37 -6.53
N GLU A 214 19.57 -1.70 -7.63
CA GLU A 214 18.76 -1.61 -8.86
C GLU A 214 18.38 -2.97 -9.45
N THR A 215 19.22 -4.01 -9.26
CA THR A 215 18.94 -5.33 -9.82
C THR A 215 17.75 -6.00 -9.14
N LEU A 216 17.54 -5.67 -7.86
CA LEU A 216 16.46 -6.21 -7.02
C LEU A 216 15.30 -5.23 -6.85
N LEU A 217 15.57 -3.92 -6.99
CA LEU A 217 14.63 -2.82 -6.79
C LEU A 217 14.64 -1.89 -8.02
N PRO A 218 14.22 -2.37 -9.20
CA PRO A 218 14.26 -1.58 -10.41
C PRO A 218 13.34 -0.35 -10.30
N ASN A 219 13.82 0.79 -10.78
CA ASN A 219 13.13 2.09 -10.69
C ASN A 219 12.98 2.65 -9.26
N ALA A 220 13.77 2.17 -8.29
CA ALA A 220 13.95 2.92 -7.06
C ALA A 220 14.53 4.31 -7.39
N LEU A 221 14.07 5.36 -6.72
CA LEU A 221 14.62 6.69 -6.94
C LEU A 221 16.09 6.73 -6.53
N MET A 222 16.42 6.15 -5.38
CA MET A 222 17.75 6.02 -4.79
C MET A 222 18.52 4.83 -5.36
N SER A 223 18.37 4.60 -6.66
CA SER A 223 19.22 3.71 -7.44
C SER A 223 20.52 4.41 -7.81
N PRO A 224 21.67 3.72 -7.84
CA PRO A 224 22.94 4.35 -8.25
C PRO A 224 23.00 4.68 -9.75
N PHE A 225 22.02 4.24 -10.54
CA PHE A 225 22.00 4.39 -11.99
C PHE A 225 20.63 4.84 -12.50
N VAL A 226 20.64 5.62 -13.58
CA VAL A 226 19.45 5.90 -14.39
C VAL A 226 19.76 5.59 -15.85
N SER A 227 18.89 4.81 -16.47
CA SER A 227 19.02 4.46 -17.89
C SER A 227 18.55 5.59 -18.79
N GLN A 228 19.09 5.65 -20.01
CA GLN A 228 18.58 6.56 -21.04
C GLN A 228 17.10 6.27 -21.32
N GLY A 229 16.29 7.33 -21.43
CA GLY A 229 14.84 7.23 -21.60
C GLY A 229 14.06 6.81 -20.33
N GLN A 230 14.74 6.50 -19.23
CA GLN A 230 14.08 6.15 -17.97
C GLN A 230 13.57 7.42 -17.26
N VAL A 231 12.42 7.30 -16.59
CA VAL A 231 11.80 8.38 -15.82
C VAL A 231 11.50 7.86 -14.42
N VAL A 232 12.21 8.39 -13.43
CA VAL A 232 12.02 8.11 -12.00
C VAL A 232 11.96 9.44 -11.25
N ARG A 233 10.78 10.08 -11.27
CA ARG A 233 10.59 11.45 -10.76
C ARG A 233 9.99 11.49 -9.34
N GLN A 234 10.01 10.38 -8.60
CA GLN A 234 9.51 10.31 -7.23
C GLN A 234 10.04 9.09 -6.47
N PRO A 235 10.20 9.18 -5.13
CA PRO A 235 10.51 8.01 -4.31
C PRO A 235 9.40 6.97 -4.40
N THR A 236 9.80 5.71 -4.41
CA THR A 236 8.88 4.59 -4.23
C THR A 236 8.30 4.61 -2.80
N ARG A 237 7.22 3.86 -2.58
CA ARG A 237 6.68 3.69 -1.23
C ARG A 237 7.71 3.10 -0.27
N LEU A 238 8.58 2.19 -0.72
CA LEU A 238 9.66 1.65 0.10
C LEU A 238 10.59 2.76 0.62
N GLU A 239 10.98 3.69 -0.25
CA GLU A 239 11.88 4.80 0.09
C GLU A 239 11.22 5.81 1.04
N TRP A 240 9.90 5.99 0.94
CA TRP A 240 9.14 6.74 1.94
C TRP A 240 9.14 6.06 3.31
N GLU A 241 9.08 4.73 3.38
CA GLU A 241 9.21 4.01 4.65
C GLU A 241 10.65 4.07 5.20
N ILE A 242 11.66 4.05 4.33
CA ILE A 242 13.06 4.31 4.71
C ILE A 242 13.18 5.71 5.33
N LEU A 243 12.58 6.74 4.74
CA LEU A 243 12.62 8.09 5.34
C LEU A 243 12.01 8.11 6.76
N LYS A 244 10.96 7.34 7.04
CA LYS A 244 10.45 7.20 8.42
C LYS A 244 11.48 6.59 9.35
N ASP A 245 12.22 5.59 8.90
CA ASP A 245 13.34 4.99 9.65
C ASP A 245 14.52 5.95 9.84
N LEU A 246 14.64 6.98 8.98
CA LEU A 246 15.58 8.09 9.12
C LEU A 246 15.05 9.22 10.04
N GLY A 247 13.83 9.08 10.57
CA GLY A 247 13.22 10.01 11.52
C GLY A 247 12.25 11.03 10.90
N TRP A 248 11.93 10.91 9.60
CA TRP A 248 10.99 11.81 8.95
C TRP A 248 9.53 11.42 9.20
N SER A 249 8.68 12.42 9.38
CA SER A 249 7.23 12.34 9.39
C SER A 249 6.75 12.41 7.94
N VAL A 250 6.46 11.24 7.36
CA VAL A 250 6.02 11.12 5.97
C VAL A 250 4.53 10.89 5.90
N LEU A 251 3.83 11.73 5.13
CA LEU A 251 2.45 11.51 4.74
C LEU A 251 2.37 10.30 3.81
N THR A 252 1.62 9.29 4.24
CA THR A 252 1.32 8.11 3.40
C THR A 252 -0.13 8.02 2.99
N THR A 253 -0.99 8.88 3.56
CA THR A 253 -2.43 8.83 3.35
C THR A 253 -2.94 10.14 2.77
N LYS A 254 -3.74 10.05 1.70
CA LYS A 254 -4.53 11.15 1.16
C LYS A 254 -6.01 10.89 1.38
N THR A 255 -6.68 11.88 1.95
CA THR A 255 -8.13 11.84 2.20
C THR A 255 -8.84 12.76 1.23
N TRP A 256 -9.93 12.29 0.63
CA TRP A 256 -10.78 13.11 -0.22
C TRP A 256 -11.42 14.26 0.60
N THR A 257 -11.23 15.50 0.16
CA THR A 257 -11.71 16.70 0.88
C THR A 257 -12.84 17.45 0.16
N ARG A 258 -13.05 17.20 -1.14
CA ARG A 258 -13.92 18.02 -2.03
C ARG A 258 -13.57 19.52 -2.02
N GLY A 259 -12.30 19.87 -1.82
CA GLY A 259 -11.86 21.26 -1.72
C GLY A 259 -12.13 22.12 -2.97
N ALA A 260 -12.25 21.51 -4.16
CA ALA A 260 -12.51 22.22 -5.40
C ALA A 260 -14.01 22.46 -5.68
N GLY A 261 -14.90 21.81 -4.93
CA GLY A 261 -16.34 21.76 -5.22
C GLY A 261 -16.71 20.88 -6.43
N THR A 262 -15.73 20.35 -7.16
CA THR A 262 -15.91 19.34 -8.22
C THR A 262 -15.91 17.93 -7.62
N LEU A 263 -16.41 16.94 -8.38
CA LEU A 263 -16.30 15.52 -8.03
C LEU A 263 -15.32 14.80 -8.97
N SER A 264 -14.24 15.45 -9.37
CA SER A 264 -13.22 14.85 -10.26
C SER A 264 -11.99 14.41 -9.48
N TRP A 265 -11.56 13.17 -9.68
CA TRP A 265 -10.34 12.62 -9.10
C TRP A 265 -9.09 13.38 -9.57
N ALA A 266 -9.09 13.85 -10.82
CA ALA A 266 -7.95 14.57 -11.40
C ALA A 266 -7.80 16.01 -10.86
N ASP A 267 -8.81 16.52 -10.16
CA ASP A 267 -8.74 17.84 -9.56
C ASP A 267 -7.92 17.80 -8.27
N ALA A 268 -6.71 18.37 -8.33
CA ALA A 268 -5.75 18.40 -7.24
C ALA A 268 -6.34 18.99 -5.93
N ALA A 269 -7.23 19.97 -6.04
CA ALA A 269 -7.80 20.63 -4.85
C ALA A 269 -8.77 19.73 -4.06
N ASN A 270 -9.22 18.61 -4.63
CA ASN A 270 -10.01 17.61 -3.89
C ASN A 270 -9.19 16.72 -2.95
N TRP A 271 -7.86 16.87 -2.96
CA TRP A 271 -6.93 16.01 -2.22
C TRP A 271 -6.03 16.78 -1.25
N GLY A 272 -6.30 18.07 -1.04
CA GLY A 272 -5.47 18.96 -0.23
C GLY A 272 -4.32 19.60 -1.02
N PRO A 273 -3.35 20.23 -0.34
CA PRO A 273 -2.29 21.00 -0.98
C PRO A 273 -1.40 20.17 -1.92
N ASP A 274 -1.22 18.88 -1.63
CA ASP A 274 -0.28 18.02 -2.35
C ASP A 274 -0.91 17.22 -3.52
N GLY A 275 -2.06 17.67 -4.03
CA GLY A 275 -2.65 17.19 -5.28
C GLY A 275 -3.13 15.73 -5.30
N ALA A 276 -3.50 15.25 -6.49
CA ALA A 276 -4.14 13.95 -6.69
C ALA A 276 -3.19 12.77 -6.36
N PRO A 277 -3.70 11.69 -5.74
CA PRO A 277 -2.90 10.55 -5.33
C PRO A 277 -2.42 9.71 -6.53
N ASP A 278 -1.22 9.17 -6.39
CA ASP A 278 -0.63 8.13 -7.23
C ASP A 278 -0.50 6.77 -6.51
N ALA A 279 0.13 5.80 -7.18
CA ALA A 279 0.30 4.42 -6.77
C ALA A 279 0.98 4.21 -5.41
N THR A 280 1.65 5.22 -4.87
CA THR A 280 2.37 5.14 -3.58
C THR A 280 1.52 5.61 -2.39
N TRP A 281 0.40 6.30 -2.65
CA TRP A 281 -0.49 6.82 -1.63
C TRP A 281 -1.53 5.79 -1.18
N ASP A 282 -1.72 5.70 0.13
CA ASP A 282 -2.93 5.13 0.69
C ASP A 282 -4.04 6.17 0.53
N VAL A 283 -5.19 5.77 -0.01
CA VAL A 283 -6.30 6.69 -0.28
C VAL A 283 -7.47 6.39 0.63
N VAL A 284 -8.02 7.45 1.23
CA VAL A 284 -9.26 7.40 2.01
C VAL A 284 -10.34 8.20 1.28
N LEU A 285 -11.39 7.50 0.84
CA LEU A 285 -12.64 8.10 0.38
C LEU A 285 -13.61 8.14 1.56
N GLY A 286 -13.66 9.26 2.27
CA GLY A 286 -14.39 9.39 3.52
C GLY A 286 -14.28 10.80 4.11
N GLY A 287 -15.05 11.10 5.16
CA GLY A 287 -15.06 12.40 5.85
C GLY A 287 -16.14 13.40 5.39
N ALA A 288 -16.04 14.66 5.84
CA ALA A 288 -17.07 15.69 5.71
C ALA A 288 -17.34 16.19 4.26
N GLY A 289 -16.62 15.67 3.26
CA GLY A 289 -16.68 16.16 1.87
C GLY A 289 -17.62 15.41 0.93
N LEU A 290 -18.06 14.18 1.27
CA LEU A 290 -18.94 13.38 0.40
C LEU A 290 -20.38 13.40 0.90
N ALA A 291 -21.32 13.59 -0.03
CA ALA A 291 -22.76 13.55 0.21
C ALA A 291 -23.39 12.29 -0.39
N ASP A 292 -24.57 11.92 0.12
CA ASP A 292 -25.31 10.78 -0.40
C ASP A 292 -25.66 10.97 -1.88
N GLY A 293 -25.36 9.96 -2.70
CA GLY A 293 -25.55 9.99 -4.15
C GLY A 293 -24.43 10.63 -4.96
N ASP A 294 -23.39 11.20 -4.32
CA ASP A 294 -22.24 11.76 -5.05
C ASP A 294 -21.59 10.72 -5.96
N THR A 295 -21.15 11.15 -7.14
CA THR A 295 -20.35 10.33 -8.07
C THR A 295 -19.00 10.98 -8.29
N ILE A 296 -17.94 10.36 -7.75
CA ILE A 296 -16.55 10.74 -8.00
C ILE A 296 -16.17 10.23 -9.40
N ASP A 297 -15.94 11.13 -10.35
CA ASP A 297 -15.38 10.82 -11.65
C ASP A 297 -13.89 10.46 -11.51
N LEU A 298 -13.52 9.23 -11.85
CA LEU A 298 -12.14 8.74 -11.81
C LEU A 298 -11.21 9.52 -12.78
N ALA A 299 -11.80 10.15 -13.80
CA ALA A 299 -11.10 11.06 -14.71
C ALA A 299 -9.87 10.45 -15.41
N GLY A 300 -9.93 9.15 -15.73
CA GLY A 300 -8.85 8.40 -16.36
C GLY A 300 -8.34 7.24 -15.51
N ASN A 301 -7.23 6.64 -15.92
CA ASN A 301 -6.62 5.55 -15.14
C ASN A 301 -5.95 6.13 -13.90
N GLN A 302 -6.30 5.60 -12.72
CA GLN A 302 -5.73 6.00 -11.45
C GLN A 302 -5.09 4.80 -10.78
N SER A 303 -4.03 5.03 -10.03
CA SER A 303 -3.37 4.00 -9.23
C SER A 303 -3.23 4.50 -7.80
N VAL A 304 -3.49 3.63 -6.83
CA VAL A 304 -3.34 3.89 -5.39
C VAL A 304 -2.69 2.68 -4.72
N ASN A 305 -2.02 2.87 -3.60
CA ASN A 305 -1.39 1.76 -2.88
C ASN A 305 -2.43 0.84 -2.24
N VAL A 306 -3.33 1.42 -1.45
CA VAL A 306 -4.54 0.80 -0.89
C VAL A 306 -5.71 1.79 -0.98
N LEU A 307 -6.93 1.25 -0.95
CA LEU A 307 -8.13 2.07 -0.89
C LEU A 307 -8.88 1.82 0.43
N ALA A 308 -9.16 2.87 1.17
CA ALA A 308 -10.08 2.86 2.29
C ALA A 308 -11.33 3.66 1.95
N ILE A 309 -12.48 3.14 2.32
CA ILE A 309 -13.77 3.82 2.26
C ILE A 309 -14.21 4.03 3.71
N ASP A 310 -14.20 5.29 4.12
CA ASP A 310 -14.54 5.73 5.48
C ASP A 310 -15.62 6.82 5.43
N GLY A 311 -16.64 6.56 4.62
CA GLY A 311 -17.77 7.45 4.39
C GLY A 311 -19.04 6.93 5.06
N GLY A 312 -19.77 7.84 5.72
CA GLY A 312 -21.05 7.53 6.35
C GLY A 312 -22.25 7.47 5.39
N VAL A 313 -22.05 7.75 4.10
CA VAL A 313 -23.07 7.96 3.07
C VAL A 313 -22.87 7.04 1.86
N GLY A 314 -23.90 6.85 1.04
CA GLY A 314 -23.78 6.18 -0.25
C GLY A 314 -23.12 7.09 -1.28
N PHE A 315 -22.13 6.59 -2.02
CA PHE A 315 -21.52 7.32 -3.13
C PHE A 315 -21.00 6.34 -4.17
N THR A 316 -20.70 6.84 -5.37
CA THR A 316 -20.14 6.04 -6.46
C THR A 316 -18.76 6.54 -6.85
N LEU A 317 -17.75 5.66 -6.83
CA LEU A 317 -16.54 5.84 -7.63
C LEU A 317 -16.85 5.42 -9.08
N GLY A 318 -16.94 6.41 -9.95
CA GLY A 318 -17.52 6.33 -11.28
C GLY A 318 -16.76 7.17 -12.31
N GLY A 319 -17.49 7.83 -13.23
CA GLY A 319 -16.89 8.62 -14.32
C GLY A 319 -17.17 8.08 -15.72
N ALA A 320 -16.72 8.74 -16.78
CA ALA A 320 -16.93 8.26 -18.16
C ALA A 320 -15.91 7.19 -18.59
N SER A 321 -14.72 7.18 -17.99
CA SER A 321 -13.60 6.31 -18.38
C SER A 321 -12.67 6.05 -17.19
N GLY A 322 -11.68 5.16 -17.40
CA GLY A 322 -10.63 4.90 -16.43
C GLY A 322 -10.76 3.58 -15.68
N THR A 323 -9.61 3.05 -15.26
CA THR A 323 -9.46 1.90 -14.38
C THR A 323 -8.79 2.33 -13.08
N LEU A 324 -9.30 1.87 -11.94
CA LEU A 324 -8.63 2.03 -10.65
C LEU A 324 -7.70 0.84 -10.42
N THR A 325 -6.40 1.08 -10.32
CA THR A 325 -5.42 0.08 -9.89
C THR A 325 -5.18 0.20 -8.40
N ILE A 326 -5.38 -0.87 -7.64
CA ILE A 326 -5.00 -0.95 -6.23
C ILE A 326 -3.76 -1.82 -6.15
N VAL A 327 -2.59 -1.21 -5.91
CA VAL A 327 -1.28 -1.88 -6.02
C VAL A 327 -1.18 -3.07 -5.07
N LYS A 328 -1.59 -2.91 -3.81
CA LYS A 328 -1.62 -4.03 -2.86
C LYS A 328 -2.88 -4.89 -2.98
N GLY A 329 -3.82 -4.52 -3.85
CA GLY A 329 -5.13 -5.15 -3.98
C GLY A 329 -6.07 -4.92 -2.79
N ASN A 330 -5.58 -4.35 -1.68
CA ASN A 330 -6.31 -4.25 -0.43
C ASN A 330 -7.31 -3.10 -0.43
N LEU A 331 -8.51 -3.40 0.05
CA LEU A 331 -9.59 -2.46 0.22
C LEU A 331 -10.17 -2.61 1.61
N THR A 332 -10.37 -1.50 2.31
CA THR A 332 -11.09 -1.51 3.61
C THR A 332 -12.33 -0.64 3.51
N ARG A 333 -13.45 -1.11 4.07
CA ARG A 333 -14.64 -0.29 4.31
C ARG A 333 -14.97 -0.34 5.80
N THR A 334 -15.09 0.82 6.44
CA THR A 334 -15.36 0.91 7.88
C THR A 334 -16.86 0.76 8.20
N ALA A 335 -17.18 0.58 9.48
CA ALA A 335 -18.50 0.17 9.97
C ALA A 335 -19.58 1.27 10.01
N ALA A 336 -19.25 2.52 9.70
CA ALA A 336 -20.12 3.68 9.95
C ALA A 336 -21.02 4.11 8.77
N ALA A 337 -21.18 3.26 7.75
CA ALA A 337 -21.76 3.67 6.48
C ALA A 337 -23.27 3.38 6.35
N TRP A 338 -24.08 4.44 6.24
CA TRP A 338 -25.47 4.34 5.76
C TRP A 338 -25.48 4.46 4.23
N GLY A 339 -26.22 3.60 3.54
CA GLY A 339 -26.24 3.58 2.07
C GLY A 339 -25.15 2.70 1.43
N VAL A 340 -25.27 2.48 0.13
CA VAL A 340 -24.39 1.58 -0.64
C VAL A 340 -23.27 2.38 -1.29
N GLN A 341 -22.02 2.07 -0.95
CA GLN A 341 -20.86 2.60 -1.68
C GLN A 341 -20.63 1.72 -2.91
N THR A 342 -20.43 2.34 -4.06
CA THR A 342 -20.32 1.66 -5.34
C THR A 342 -19.00 1.96 -6.03
N ILE A 343 -18.29 0.93 -6.50
CA ILE A 343 -17.19 1.08 -7.45
C ILE A 343 -17.68 0.56 -8.80
N SER A 344 -17.96 1.49 -9.71
CA SER A 344 -18.51 1.21 -11.05
C SER A 344 -17.46 1.18 -12.16
N ARG A 345 -16.25 1.68 -11.87
CA ARG A 345 -15.10 1.59 -12.78
C ARG A 345 -14.37 0.26 -12.61
N PRO A 346 -13.72 -0.27 -13.66
CA PRO A 346 -12.86 -1.44 -13.53
C PRO A 346 -11.83 -1.29 -12.41
N VAL A 347 -11.57 -2.37 -11.70
CA VAL A 347 -10.57 -2.46 -10.64
C VAL A 347 -9.48 -3.44 -11.06
N ALA A 348 -8.23 -2.99 -11.11
CA ALA A 348 -7.08 -3.85 -11.34
C ALA A 348 -6.36 -4.16 -10.02
N LEU A 349 -6.19 -5.44 -9.71
CA LEU A 349 -5.48 -5.91 -8.53
C LEU A 349 -3.98 -6.04 -8.83
N GLY A 350 -3.15 -5.22 -8.18
CA GLY A 350 -1.69 -5.35 -8.28
C GLY A 350 -1.14 -6.54 -7.47
N SER A 351 -1.86 -6.99 -6.44
CA SER A 351 -1.52 -8.12 -5.57
C SER A 351 -2.77 -8.88 -5.12
N ASN A 352 -2.56 -9.99 -4.39
CA ASN A 352 -3.66 -10.72 -3.75
C ASN A 352 -4.43 -9.78 -2.82
N ALA A 353 -5.73 -9.68 -3.06
CA ALA A 353 -6.58 -8.70 -2.41
C ALA A 353 -7.15 -9.24 -1.10
N VAL A 354 -6.98 -8.47 -0.03
CA VAL A 354 -7.78 -8.58 1.19
C VAL A 354 -8.78 -7.45 1.20
N TRP A 355 -10.06 -7.78 1.06
CA TRP A 355 -11.16 -6.82 1.07
C TRP A 355 -11.92 -6.95 2.38
N ASP A 356 -11.60 -6.08 3.32
CA ASP A 356 -12.22 -6.03 4.64
C ASP A 356 -13.41 -5.08 4.63
N ILE A 357 -14.61 -5.66 4.65
CA ILE A 357 -15.86 -4.93 4.54
C ILE A 357 -16.57 -5.03 5.89
N ALA A 358 -16.31 -4.06 6.77
CA ALA A 358 -16.82 -4.04 8.14
C ALA A 358 -18.23 -3.43 8.24
N GLY A 359 -18.87 -3.58 9.40
CA GLY A 359 -20.26 -3.12 9.64
C GLY A 359 -21.30 -3.98 8.93
N ASP A 360 -22.53 -3.50 8.83
CA ASP A 360 -23.69 -4.19 8.24
C ASP A 360 -24.03 -3.71 6.81
N GLY A 361 -23.46 -2.59 6.36
CA GLY A 361 -23.67 -2.06 5.01
C GLY A 361 -23.11 -2.92 3.86
N GLN A 362 -23.31 -2.48 2.62
CA GLN A 362 -22.86 -3.16 1.41
C GLN A 362 -21.87 -2.32 0.58
N LEU A 363 -20.75 -2.93 0.16
CA LEU A 363 -19.92 -2.43 -0.93
C LEU A 363 -20.36 -3.11 -2.23
N ALA A 364 -20.77 -2.33 -3.22
CA ALA A 364 -21.12 -2.83 -4.55
C ALA A 364 -19.98 -2.58 -5.53
N VAL A 365 -19.47 -3.64 -6.18
CA VAL A 365 -18.47 -3.52 -7.25
C VAL A 365 -19.07 -4.07 -8.53
N SER A 366 -19.47 -3.14 -9.40
CA SER A 366 -20.05 -3.44 -10.72
C SER A 366 -19.03 -3.32 -11.84
N GLY A 367 -17.92 -2.61 -11.61
CA GLY A 367 -16.77 -2.64 -12.49
C GLY A 367 -16.12 -4.02 -12.55
N VAL A 368 -15.46 -4.32 -13.67
CA VAL A 368 -14.70 -5.56 -13.84
C VAL A 368 -13.49 -5.54 -12.91
N VAL A 369 -13.41 -6.52 -12.02
CA VAL A 369 -12.22 -6.77 -11.19
C VAL A 369 -11.28 -7.71 -11.95
N SER A 370 -10.03 -7.30 -12.12
CA SER A 370 -9.02 -8.00 -12.93
C SER A 370 -7.72 -8.24 -12.15
N GLY A 371 -6.95 -9.26 -12.55
CA GLY A 371 -5.66 -9.59 -11.93
C GLY A 371 -5.24 -11.04 -12.18
N SER A 372 -4.24 -11.25 -13.04
CA SER A 372 -3.79 -12.60 -13.43
C SER A 372 -3.16 -13.32 -12.24
N GLY A 373 -3.77 -14.40 -11.74
CA GLY A 373 -3.30 -15.16 -10.58
C GLY A 373 -3.58 -14.50 -9.24
N ARG A 374 -4.32 -13.38 -9.21
CA ARG A 374 -4.58 -12.61 -7.98
C ARG A 374 -5.86 -13.11 -7.34
N SER A 375 -5.83 -13.37 -6.03
CA SER A 375 -6.97 -13.83 -5.25
C SER A 375 -7.79 -12.67 -4.68
N ILE A 376 -9.03 -12.95 -4.30
CA ILE A 376 -9.83 -12.08 -3.43
C ILE A 376 -10.16 -12.83 -2.15
N GLU A 377 -9.78 -12.26 -1.00
CA GLU A 377 -10.22 -12.69 0.31
C GLU A 377 -11.15 -11.64 0.92
N LYS A 378 -12.43 -11.99 1.05
CA LYS A 378 -13.45 -11.17 1.70
C LYS A 378 -13.40 -11.37 3.21
N ARG A 379 -13.22 -10.27 3.95
CA ARG A 379 -13.27 -10.18 5.42
C ARG A 379 -14.32 -9.16 5.87
N GLY A 380 -14.51 -9.04 7.18
CA GLY A 380 -15.48 -8.14 7.80
C GLY A 380 -16.93 -8.63 7.68
N ALA A 381 -17.78 -8.20 8.61
CA ALA A 381 -19.16 -8.67 8.74
C ALA A 381 -20.10 -8.23 7.59
N GLY A 382 -19.74 -7.18 6.86
CA GLY A 382 -20.60 -6.55 5.87
C GLY A 382 -20.72 -7.33 4.56
N ALA A 383 -21.55 -6.81 3.66
CA ALA A 383 -21.80 -7.42 2.36
C ALA A 383 -20.87 -6.86 1.26
N LEU A 384 -20.33 -7.75 0.42
CA LEU A 384 -19.65 -7.41 -0.83
C LEU A 384 -20.44 -7.95 -2.01
N LEU A 385 -20.96 -7.08 -2.88
CA LEU A 385 -21.63 -7.46 -4.12
C LEU A 385 -20.65 -7.37 -5.30
N LEU A 386 -20.45 -8.49 -6.01
CA LEU A 386 -19.70 -8.54 -7.27
C LEU A 386 -20.65 -8.81 -8.43
N SER A 387 -20.82 -7.85 -9.34
CA SER A 387 -21.72 -7.97 -10.50
C SER A 387 -21.02 -7.81 -11.86
N GLY A 388 -19.74 -7.39 -11.86
CA GLY A 388 -18.90 -7.35 -13.05
C GLY A 388 -18.61 -8.74 -13.62
N ALA A 389 -18.30 -8.80 -14.92
CA ALA A 389 -17.70 -9.99 -15.54
C ALA A 389 -16.20 -10.03 -15.20
N ASN A 390 -15.90 -10.34 -13.93
CA ASN A 390 -14.57 -10.27 -13.37
C ASN A 390 -13.63 -11.27 -14.04
N THR A 391 -12.36 -10.90 -14.17
CA THR A 391 -11.33 -11.66 -14.90
C THR A 391 -10.10 -11.99 -14.07
N TYR A 392 -10.07 -11.64 -12.77
CA TYR A 392 -9.05 -12.15 -11.86
C TYR A 392 -9.06 -13.69 -11.86
N SER A 393 -7.90 -14.34 -11.81
CA SER A 393 -7.80 -15.80 -11.98
C SER A 393 -7.30 -16.55 -10.75
N GLY A 394 -7.04 -15.85 -9.64
CA GLY A 394 -6.75 -16.48 -8.34
C GLY A 394 -8.02 -16.89 -7.58
N PRO A 395 -7.87 -17.63 -6.47
CA PRO A 395 -8.99 -18.14 -5.66
C PRO A 395 -9.83 -17.01 -5.04
N THR A 396 -11.07 -17.35 -4.66
CA THR A 396 -11.95 -16.48 -3.89
C THR A 396 -12.20 -17.14 -2.54
N ALA A 397 -11.88 -16.44 -1.45
CA ALA A 397 -12.13 -16.90 -0.10
C ALA A 397 -13.05 -15.91 0.63
N ILE A 398 -14.02 -16.42 1.37
CA ILE A 398 -14.96 -15.64 2.17
C ILE A 398 -14.72 -16.05 3.62
N LYS A 399 -14.01 -15.20 4.36
CA LYS A 399 -13.63 -15.45 5.75
C LYS A 399 -14.69 -14.94 6.73
N ALA A 400 -15.42 -13.89 6.36
CA ALA A 400 -16.48 -13.29 7.17
C ALA A 400 -17.49 -12.52 6.32
N GLY A 401 -18.71 -12.39 6.85
CA GLY A 401 -19.80 -11.65 6.22
C GLY A 401 -20.32 -12.33 4.96
N THR A 402 -20.96 -11.54 4.10
CA THR A 402 -21.60 -12.05 2.89
C THR A 402 -20.88 -11.60 1.63
N LEU A 403 -20.56 -12.54 0.74
CA LEU A 403 -20.29 -12.24 -0.67
C LEU A 403 -21.56 -12.50 -1.49
N ILE A 404 -21.99 -11.51 -2.25
CA ILE A 404 -23.17 -11.58 -3.10
C ILE A 404 -22.73 -11.69 -4.57
N VAL A 405 -23.20 -12.73 -5.24
CA VAL A 405 -22.99 -13.00 -6.66
C VAL A 405 -24.08 -12.30 -7.46
N GLY A 406 -23.71 -11.21 -8.15
CA GLY A 406 -24.61 -10.40 -8.98
C GLY A 406 -24.56 -10.73 -10.47
N ARG A 407 -23.92 -11.83 -10.86
CA ARG A 407 -23.78 -12.33 -12.24
C ARG A 407 -23.45 -13.82 -12.23
N ASN A 408 -23.68 -14.54 -13.34
CA ASN A 408 -23.15 -15.89 -13.52
C ASN A 408 -21.64 -15.96 -13.19
N ALA A 409 -21.25 -17.03 -12.50
CA ALA A 409 -19.87 -17.32 -12.11
C ALA A 409 -19.46 -18.71 -12.65
N PRO A 410 -19.26 -18.85 -13.98
CA PRO A 410 -18.79 -20.10 -14.57
C PRO A 410 -17.38 -20.47 -14.05
N SER A 411 -17.04 -21.76 -14.07
CA SER A 411 -15.67 -22.19 -13.79
C SER A 411 -14.77 -21.91 -15.00
N GLY A 412 -13.63 -21.25 -14.78
CA GLY A 412 -12.64 -21.03 -15.84
C GLY A 412 -13.00 -19.94 -16.87
N SER A 413 -13.98 -19.08 -16.61
CA SER A 413 -14.40 -18.01 -17.52
C SER A 413 -14.91 -16.79 -16.77
N ALA A 414 -15.00 -15.64 -17.45
CA ALA A 414 -15.33 -14.38 -16.80
C ALA A 414 -16.74 -14.41 -16.19
N GLY A 415 -16.84 -13.93 -14.96
CA GLY A 415 -18.08 -13.96 -14.17
C GLY A 415 -17.91 -13.23 -12.84
N ALA A 416 -18.94 -13.27 -11.99
CA ALA A 416 -18.88 -12.57 -10.69
C ALA A 416 -17.67 -12.99 -9.83
N LEU A 417 -17.25 -14.25 -9.94
CA LEU A 417 -16.17 -14.84 -9.14
C LEU A 417 -14.87 -15.07 -9.94
N GLY A 418 -14.64 -14.31 -11.01
CA GLY A 418 -13.39 -14.38 -11.78
C GLY A 418 -13.24 -15.62 -12.66
N ASN A 419 -12.10 -15.73 -13.33
CA ASN A 419 -11.74 -16.81 -14.27
C ASN A 419 -11.17 -18.05 -13.57
N ALA A 420 -11.18 -18.11 -12.24
CA ALA A 420 -10.59 -19.22 -11.50
C ALA A 420 -11.41 -20.51 -11.64
N THR A 421 -10.72 -21.65 -11.67
CA THR A 421 -11.34 -23.00 -11.61
C THR A 421 -11.31 -23.59 -10.19
N SER A 422 -10.51 -23.00 -9.29
CA SER A 422 -10.41 -23.42 -7.90
C SER A 422 -11.74 -23.23 -7.16
N ALA A 423 -11.94 -23.98 -6.08
CA ALA A 423 -13.14 -23.83 -5.26
C ALA A 423 -13.20 -22.44 -4.59
N VAL A 424 -14.41 -21.93 -4.42
CA VAL A 424 -14.68 -20.80 -3.53
C VAL A 424 -14.66 -21.34 -2.10
N THR A 425 -13.84 -20.74 -1.25
CA THR A 425 -13.68 -21.20 0.13
C THR A 425 -14.55 -20.38 1.08
N LEU A 426 -15.36 -21.02 1.91
CA LEU A 426 -16.19 -20.40 2.95
C LEU A 426 -15.64 -20.71 4.34
N GLY A 427 -15.56 -19.68 5.18
CA GLY A 427 -15.13 -19.77 6.57
C GLY A 427 -13.63 -19.55 6.77
N ASP A 428 -13.29 -19.26 8.02
CA ASP A 428 -11.93 -19.26 8.53
C ASP A 428 -11.68 -20.47 9.45
N THR A 429 -10.43 -20.64 9.87
CA THR A 429 -10.05 -21.70 10.82
C THR A 429 -10.36 -21.33 12.28
N SER A 430 -10.85 -20.13 12.56
CA SER A 430 -11.14 -19.65 13.91
C SER A 430 -12.56 -20.01 14.36
N GLY A 431 -13.49 -20.24 13.42
CA GLY A 431 -14.88 -20.60 13.70
C GLY A 431 -15.73 -19.44 14.24
N THR A 432 -15.17 -18.23 14.33
CA THR A 432 -15.80 -17.08 15.00
C THR A 432 -16.54 -16.13 14.05
N ALA A 433 -16.39 -16.30 12.73
CA ALA A 433 -16.96 -15.42 11.74
C ALA A 433 -17.96 -16.16 10.82
N ASP A 434 -19.21 -15.69 10.80
CA ASP A 434 -20.23 -16.18 9.88
C ASP A 434 -19.85 -15.81 8.43
N ALA A 435 -19.43 -16.78 7.63
CA ALA A 435 -19.15 -16.61 6.22
C ALA A 435 -20.32 -17.11 5.36
N ALA A 436 -20.77 -16.28 4.42
CA ALA A 436 -21.88 -16.58 3.53
C ALA A 436 -21.57 -16.25 2.06
N LEU A 437 -22.05 -17.09 1.16
CA LEU A 437 -22.15 -16.84 -0.27
C LEU A 437 -23.63 -16.78 -0.64
N LEU A 438 -24.07 -15.65 -1.19
CA LEU A 438 -25.45 -15.41 -1.62
C LEU A 438 -25.50 -15.24 -3.13
N ILE A 439 -26.50 -15.83 -3.79
CA ILE A 439 -26.79 -15.58 -5.21
C ILE A 439 -27.86 -14.49 -5.30
N GLY A 440 -27.47 -13.30 -5.77
CA GLY A 440 -28.30 -12.10 -5.82
C GLY A 440 -29.27 -12.03 -7.01
N GLY A 441 -29.78 -13.17 -7.48
CA GLY A 441 -30.67 -13.26 -8.65
C GLY A 441 -30.70 -14.67 -9.26
N THR A 442 -31.23 -14.80 -10.47
CA THR A 442 -31.22 -16.07 -11.23
C THR A 442 -29.85 -16.28 -11.89
N TYR A 443 -28.81 -16.42 -11.06
CA TYR A 443 -27.44 -16.64 -11.51
C TYR A 443 -26.97 -18.04 -11.13
N THR A 444 -26.00 -18.53 -11.89
CA THR A 444 -25.34 -19.82 -11.65
C THR A 444 -23.96 -19.61 -11.05
N VAL A 445 -23.58 -20.50 -10.13
CA VAL A 445 -22.20 -20.63 -9.66
C VAL A 445 -21.69 -21.98 -10.14
N GLY A 446 -20.84 -21.96 -11.18
CA GLY A 446 -20.24 -23.16 -11.76
C GLY A 446 -18.94 -23.59 -11.08
N ARG A 447 -18.45 -22.81 -10.11
CA ARG A 447 -17.27 -23.15 -9.29
C ARG A 447 -17.68 -24.03 -8.11
N ASN A 448 -16.82 -24.97 -7.74
CA ASN A 448 -17.00 -25.75 -6.51
C ASN A 448 -17.03 -24.82 -5.28
N ILE A 449 -17.84 -25.16 -4.28
CA ILE A 449 -17.87 -24.47 -2.99
C ILE A 449 -17.29 -25.40 -1.93
N ALA A 450 -16.28 -24.93 -1.20
CA ALA A 450 -15.64 -25.66 -0.12
C ALA A 450 -15.82 -24.91 1.20
N VAL A 451 -16.35 -25.55 2.23
CA VAL A 451 -16.44 -24.99 3.58
C VAL A 451 -15.23 -25.47 4.37
N GLN A 452 -14.48 -24.57 5.01
CA GLN A 452 -13.30 -24.96 5.80
C GLN A 452 -13.68 -25.78 7.05
N ALA A 453 -12.90 -26.82 7.33
CA ALA A 453 -13.07 -27.64 8.52
C ALA A 453 -12.85 -26.81 9.79
N GLY A 454 -13.77 -26.92 10.75
CA GLY A 454 -13.77 -26.12 11.99
C GLY A 454 -14.47 -24.76 11.89
N GLY A 455 -14.94 -24.36 10.70
CA GLY A 455 -15.64 -23.10 10.47
C GLY A 455 -17.16 -23.15 10.65
N SER A 456 -17.74 -21.98 10.95
CA SER A 456 -19.19 -21.69 10.92
C SER A 456 -19.53 -21.06 9.56
N GLY A 457 -19.99 -21.84 8.59
CA GLY A 457 -20.31 -21.32 7.26
C GLY A 457 -21.67 -21.81 6.79
N TRP A 458 -22.53 -20.89 6.33
CA TRP A 458 -23.84 -21.23 5.78
C TRP A 458 -23.88 -20.85 4.30
N LEU A 459 -24.31 -21.77 3.45
CA LEU A 459 -24.59 -21.51 2.04
C LEU A 459 -26.09 -21.26 1.87
N ALA A 460 -26.47 -20.04 1.52
CA ALA A 460 -27.86 -19.68 1.25
C ALA A 460 -28.09 -19.62 -0.27
N LEU A 461 -28.77 -20.63 -0.81
CA LEU A 461 -29.20 -20.69 -2.20
C LEU A 461 -30.70 -20.40 -2.26
N VAL A 462 -31.10 -19.32 -2.91
CA VAL A 462 -32.50 -18.95 -3.10
C VAL A 462 -32.87 -19.12 -4.58
N PRO A 463 -33.98 -19.78 -4.97
CA PRO A 463 -34.55 -21.02 -4.48
C PRO A 463 -34.37 -22.11 -5.56
N TYR A 464 -33.22 -22.80 -5.63
CA TYR A 464 -33.11 -24.03 -6.42
C TYR A 464 -32.22 -25.05 -5.71
N VAL A 465 -32.68 -26.30 -5.74
CA VAL A 465 -32.18 -27.46 -5.01
C VAL A 465 -30.75 -27.81 -5.41
N ILE A 466 -29.87 -28.02 -4.43
CA ILE A 466 -28.60 -28.74 -4.61
C ILE A 466 -28.59 -29.95 -3.69
N CYS A 467 -28.30 -31.12 -4.26
CA CYS A 467 -28.03 -32.36 -3.53
C CYS A 467 -26.53 -32.38 -3.18
N ILE A 468 -26.20 -32.42 -1.89
CA ILE A 468 -24.81 -32.59 -1.42
C ILE A 468 -24.77 -33.84 -0.54
N CYS A 469 -24.00 -34.83 -0.94
CA CYS A 469 -23.71 -36.02 -0.13
C CYS A 469 -22.36 -35.82 0.59
N GLY A 470 -22.30 -36.00 1.91
CA GLY A 470 -21.03 -36.31 2.59
C GLY A 470 -20.57 -35.51 3.83
N TYR A 471 -21.35 -34.63 4.45
CA TYR A 471 -20.89 -33.86 5.64
C TYR A 471 -21.82 -33.97 6.85
N SER A 472 -21.24 -33.95 8.05
CA SER A 472 -21.88 -34.33 9.32
C SER A 472 -22.65 -33.21 10.03
N ARG A 473 -22.51 -31.93 9.65
CA ARG A 473 -23.33 -30.80 10.14
C ARG A 473 -23.41 -29.68 9.10
N LEU A 474 -24.54 -29.55 8.42
CA LEU A 474 -24.90 -28.42 7.55
C LEU A 474 -26.38 -28.07 7.79
N SER A 475 -26.67 -26.98 8.49
CA SER A 475 -27.99 -26.33 8.52
C SER A 475 -28.22 -25.59 7.20
N LEU A 476 -29.07 -26.19 6.36
CA LEU A 476 -29.61 -25.56 5.18
C LEU A 476 -30.85 -24.76 5.61
N ILE A 477 -30.80 -23.42 5.58
CA ILE A 477 -32.02 -22.61 5.67
C ILE A 477 -32.58 -22.50 4.25
N LEU A 478 -33.52 -23.38 3.89
CA LEU A 478 -34.46 -23.07 2.83
C LEU A 478 -35.31 -21.91 3.33
N ALA A 479 -35.46 -20.86 2.52
CA ALA A 479 -36.55 -19.90 2.67
C ALA A 479 -37.90 -20.54 2.26
N VAL A 480 -38.21 -21.70 2.84
CA VAL A 480 -39.56 -22.24 3.09
C VAL A 480 -39.40 -23.04 4.39
N SER A 481 -40.03 -22.53 5.45
CA SER A 481 -39.97 -23.00 6.84
C SER A 481 -39.69 -24.49 7.05
N VAL A 482 -38.49 -24.84 7.54
CA VAL A 482 -38.25 -26.03 8.36
C VAL A 482 -37.22 -25.69 9.43
N VAL A 483 -37.69 -25.49 10.66
CA VAL A 483 -36.84 -25.37 11.86
C VAL A 483 -36.50 -26.78 12.33
N ASN A 484 -35.23 -27.17 12.28
CA ASN A 484 -34.75 -28.38 12.95
C ASN A 484 -34.30 -27.99 14.37
N CYS A 485 -35.08 -28.41 15.37
CA CYS A 485 -35.01 -27.96 16.74
C CYS A 485 -34.15 -28.93 17.57
N GLN A 486 -32.90 -28.56 17.90
CA GLN A 486 -32.10 -29.20 18.97
C GLN A 486 -31.17 -28.21 19.69
N SER A 487 -31.71 -27.10 20.19
CA SER A 487 -31.14 -26.44 21.38
C SER A 487 -32.25 -25.67 22.12
N THR A 488 -32.24 -25.76 23.45
CA THR A 488 -33.30 -25.24 24.33
C THR A 488 -33.18 -23.75 24.64
N ASP A 489 -32.19 -23.04 24.10
CA ASP A 489 -31.78 -21.76 24.67
C ASP A 489 -32.13 -20.53 23.80
N PHE A 490 -32.99 -20.69 22.78
CA PHE A 490 -33.33 -19.62 21.82
C PHE A 490 -34.83 -19.26 21.78
N TRP A 491 -35.53 -19.24 22.92
CA TRP A 491 -36.99 -19.02 22.95
C TRP A 491 -37.48 -17.79 23.73
N SER A 492 -36.64 -16.77 23.94
CA SER A 492 -37.06 -15.52 24.61
C SER A 492 -37.17 -14.27 23.72
N ALA A 493 -36.90 -14.36 22.41
CA ALA A 493 -36.80 -13.18 21.54
C ALA A 493 -37.91 -12.99 20.47
N LEU A 494 -38.97 -13.81 20.44
CA LEU A 494 -40.05 -13.66 19.46
C LEU A 494 -41.40 -13.36 20.15
N ARG A 495 -42.01 -12.24 19.74
CA ARG A 495 -43.28 -11.63 20.18
C ARG A 495 -44.51 -12.55 19.94
N PRO A 496 -45.72 -12.22 20.51
CA PRO A 496 -46.69 -13.21 21.02
C PRO A 496 -47.71 -13.76 20.00
N GLU A 497 -47.34 -13.98 18.74
CA GLU A 497 -48.31 -14.32 17.67
C GLU A 497 -48.63 -15.82 17.51
N TYR A 498 -48.17 -16.69 18.41
CA TYR A 498 -48.29 -18.15 18.25
C TYR A 498 -48.99 -18.83 19.44
N GLN A 499 -50.05 -19.59 19.18
CA GLN A 499 -50.63 -20.56 20.13
C GLN A 499 -50.53 -21.99 19.59
N CYS A 500 -50.20 -22.94 20.48
CA CYS A 500 -50.01 -24.36 20.17
C CYS A 500 -50.95 -25.24 21.01
N SER A 501 -51.56 -26.28 20.42
CA SER A 501 -52.31 -27.33 21.12
C SER A 501 -51.71 -28.72 20.84
N ALA A 502 -51.78 -29.62 21.82
CA ALA A 502 -51.28 -30.99 21.73
C ALA A 502 -52.46 -31.98 21.64
N SER A 503 -52.40 -32.94 20.71
CA SER A 503 -53.27 -34.12 20.75
C SER A 503 -52.44 -35.39 20.62
N ASP A 504 -52.74 -36.38 21.47
CA ASP A 504 -52.06 -37.67 21.53
C ASP A 504 -52.84 -38.70 20.69
N ARG A 505 -52.18 -39.37 19.73
CA ARG A 505 -52.68 -40.62 19.12
C ARG A 505 -51.86 -41.81 19.61
N LYS A 506 -52.54 -42.84 20.12
CA LYS A 506 -51.93 -44.14 20.46
C LYS A 506 -51.64 -44.94 19.19
N ALA A 507 -50.40 -45.37 19.02
CA ALA A 507 -50.00 -46.46 18.12
C ALA A 507 -49.38 -47.59 18.95
N GLY A 508 -49.69 -48.84 18.59
CA GLY A 508 -49.32 -50.05 19.34
C GLY A 508 -47.81 -50.27 19.47
N THR A 509 -47.42 -50.69 20.68
CA THR A 509 -46.16 -51.36 21.07
C THR A 509 -44.88 -50.93 20.35
N SER A 510 -44.56 -49.64 20.37
CA SER A 510 -43.23 -49.08 20.73
C SER A 510 -43.24 -47.55 20.55
N GLY A 511 -43.30 -46.82 21.67
CA GLY A 511 -43.04 -45.38 21.74
C GLY A 511 -44.22 -44.44 21.41
N ILE A 512 -44.59 -43.57 22.37
CA ILE A 512 -45.53 -42.46 22.17
C ILE A 512 -44.83 -41.35 21.35
N ARG A 513 -45.36 -40.98 20.17
CA ARG A 513 -44.98 -39.73 19.50
C ARG A 513 -46.02 -38.65 19.84
N ARG A 514 -45.58 -37.59 20.54
CA ARG A 514 -46.38 -36.37 20.72
C ARG A 514 -46.15 -35.44 19.53
N SER A 515 -47.18 -35.15 18.75
CA SER A 515 -47.16 -34.11 17.73
C SER A 515 -47.89 -32.87 18.24
N ARG A 516 -47.21 -31.73 18.33
CA ARG A 516 -47.86 -30.42 18.52
C ARG A 516 -47.95 -29.72 17.17
N HIS A 517 -49.13 -29.22 16.84
CA HIS A 517 -49.34 -28.40 15.64
C HIS A 517 -49.54 -26.94 16.09
N CYS A 518 -48.79 -26.04 15.48
CA CYS A 518 -48.97 -24.59 15.60
C CYS A 518 -49.38 -24.07 14.21
N TRP A 519 -50.36 -23.16 14.16
CA TRP A 519 -50.81 -22.53 12.92
C TRP A 519 -50.66 -21.02 13.04
N VAL A 520 -50.32 -20.36 11.93
CA VAL A 520 -50.34 -18.90 11.80
C VAL A 520 -51.78 -18.45 11.67
N LYS A 521 -52.19 -17.45 12.46
CA LYS A 521 -53.49 -16.80 12.31
C LYS A 521 -53.38 -15.82 11.14
N THR A 522 -53.78 -16.23 9.95
CA THR A 522 -53.94 -15.30 8.82
C THR A 522 -55.07 -14.32 9.14
N LEU A 523 -54.74 -13.04 9.22
CA LEU A 523 -55.62 -11.90 8.90
C LEU A 523 -54.85 -10.98 7.95
#